data_AF-A0AAT9H8Q7-F1
#
_entry.id   AF-A0AAT9H8Q7-F1
#
_cell.length_a   1.000
_cell.length_b   1.000
_cell.length_c   1.000
_cell.angle_alpha   90.00
_cell.angle_beta   90.00
_cell.angle_gamma   90.00
#
_symmetry.space_group_name_H-M   'P 1'
#
loop_
_entity.id
_entity.type
_entity.pdbx_description
1 polymer ?
#
loop_
_entity_poly.entity_id
_entity_poly.type
_entity_poly.pdbx_seq_one_letter_code
_entity_poly.pdbx_strand_id
1 'polypeptide(L)'
;MTADEVFVFTRLAGDRVGATKMDRPEDIEPNPVTGKVYVALTNNTNRGVGSNAKADEANPRNANKHGHVLELTERWNRPESTRFAWSLFLVAGDPEDPATYFAGFPKDSVSPISCPDNVAFDEHGNLWISTDGSALGSHDGLFGVATRGDRRGELKQFLTVPNGAETCGPVIQDRRVLVAVQHPGEVDGATVDRPASAWPDGPGTYVRPAVVAVWRADGQDIGV
;
A
#
# COMPACT_ATOMS: atom_id res chain seq x y z
N MET A 1 32.96 9.65 -5.81
CA MET A 1 31.80 10.53 -5.68
C MET A 1 32.06 11.38 -4.45
N THR A 2 31.98 12.69 -4.54
CA THR A 2 31.97 13.57 -3.37
C THR A 2 30.66 13.39 -2.58
N ALA A 3 30.57 13.96 -1.37
CA ALA A 3 29.31 13.90 -0.61
C ALA A 3 28.14 14.55 -1.37
N ASP A 4 28.38 15.72 -1.97
CA ASP A 4 27.37 16.45 -2.76
C ASP A 4 26.89 15.62 -3.97
N GLU A 5 27.81 14.95 -4.66
CA GLU A 5 27.47 14.04 -5.76
C GLU A 5 26.65 12.84 -5.29
N VAL A 6 26.91 12.30 -4.09
CA VAL A 6 26.11 11.21 -3.53
C VAL A 6 24.67 11.67 -3.31
N PHE A 7 24.45 12.85 -2.73
CA PHE A 7 23.10 13.37 -2.51
C PHE A 7 22.35 13.64 -3.82
N VAL A 8 23.00 14.29 -4.80
CA VAL A 8 22.37 14.60 -6.10
C VAL A 8 22.15 13.33 -6.94
N PHE A 9 23.11 12.40 -6.93
CA PHE A 9 23.08 11.18 -7.74
C PHE A 9 22.81 9.92 -6.91
N THR A 10 21.92 10.03 -5.90
CA THR A 10 21.65 8.97 -4.92
C THR A 10 21.35 7.62 -5.57
N ARG A 11 20.59 7.60 -6.67
CA ARG A 11 20.29 6.35 -7.43
C ARG A 11 21.56 5.67 -7.98
N LEU A 12 22.48 6.44 -8.57
CA LEU A 12 23.73 5.89 -9.10
C LEU A 12 24.69 5.45 -7.99
N ALA A 13 24.69 6.17 -6.85
CA ALA A 13 25.44 5.78 -5.68
C ALA A 13 24.93 4.43 -5.12
N GLY A 14 23.61 4.27 -5.01
CA GLY A 14 22.95 3.03 -4.60
C GLY A 14 23.32 1.84 -5.48
N ASP A 15 23.32 2.03 -6.80
CA ASP A 15 23.73 1.00 -7.75
C ASP A 15 25.20 0.60 -7.58
N ARG A 16 26.07 1.58 -7.33
CA ARG A 16 27.50 1.33 -7.11
C ARG A 16 27.78 0.53 -5.85
N VAL A 17 26.98 0.71 -4.79
CA VAL A 17 27.11 -0.06 -3.54
C VAL A 17 26.32 -1.36 -3.53
N GLY A 18 25.63 -1.68 -4.63
CA GLY A 18 24.91 -2.94 -4.79
C GLY A 18 23.57 -3.01 -4.05
N ALA A 19 22.85 -1.89 -3.94
CA ALA A 19 21.51 -1.89 -3.36
C ALA A 19 20.56 -2.85 -4.10
N THR A 20 19.70 -3.55 -3.35
CA THR A 20 18.69 -4.45 -3.92
C THR A 20 17.69 -3.67 -4.76
N LYS A 21 17.44 -4.13 -5.98
CA LYS A 21 16.40 -3.56 -6.85
C LYS A 21 15.03 -4.02 -6.35
N MET A 22 14.21 -3.09 -5.88
CA MET A 22 12.90 -3.37 -5.27
C MET A 22 11.73 -3.12 -6.24
N ASP A 23 10.60 -3.76 -6.00
CA ASP A 23 9.34 -3.56 -6.74
C ASP A 23 8.62 -2.28 -6.29
N ARG A 24 9.05 -1.14 -6.82
CA ARG A 24 8.45 0.21 -6.60
C ARG A 24 8.07 0.46 -5.12
N PRO A 25 9.07 0.71 -4.25
CA PRO A 25 8.81 1.20 -2.91
C PRO A 25 8.06 2.52 -2.97
N GLU A 26 6.89 2.57 -2.33
CA GLU A 26 6.10 3.78 -2.14
C GLU A 26 6.24 4.22 -0.67
N ASP A 27 5.18 4.10 0.13
CA ASP A 27 5.18 4.58 1.51
C ASP A 27 5.83 3.61 2.51
N ILE A 28 6.36 4.18 3.60
CA ILE A 28 7.12 3.47 4.62
C ILE A 28 6.75 4.02 6.00
N GLU A 29 6.25 3.16 6.88
CA GLU A 29 5.92 3.55 8.25
C GLU A 29 6.44 2.59 9.33
N PRO A 30 6.98 3.12 10.45
CA PRO A 30 7.23 2.35 11.65
C PRO A 30 5.94 2.15 12.45
N ASN A 31 5.66 0.91 12.82
CA ASN A 31 4.56 0.57 13.71
C ASN A 31 4.79 1.18 15.11
N PRO A 32 3.87 2.01 15.63
CA PRO A 32 4.08 2.76 16.87
C PRO A 32 4.08 1.88 18.12
N VAL A 33 3.57 0.64 18.02
CA VAL A 33 3.48 -0.30 19.14
C VAL A 33 4.67 -1.26 19.18
N THR A 34 5.18 -1.67 18.02
CA THR A 34 6.23 -2.71 17.93
C THR A 34 7.58 -2.17 17.49
N GLY A 35 7.65 -1.03 16.82
CA GLY A 35 8.85 -0.48 16.20
C GLY A 35 9.25 -1.13 14.87
N LYS A 36 8.54 -2.18 14.43
CA LYS A 36 8.75 -2.80 13.11
C LYS A 36 8.36 -1.84 11.99
N VAL A 37 9.08 -1.86 10.88
CA VAL A 37 8.85 -0.95 9.74
C VAL A 37 8.14 -1.70 8.62
N TYR A 38 7.12 -1.10 8.03
CA TYR A 38 6.35 -1.66 6.93
C TYR A 38 6.59 -0.83 5.67
N VAL A 39 6.82 -1.51 4.54
CA VAL A 39 7.12 -0.88 3.25
C VAL A 39 6.12 -1.38 2.23
N ALA A 40 5.36 -0.45 1.64
CA ALA A 40 4.51 -0.75 0.49
C ALA A 40 5.35 -0.88 -0.78
N LEU A 41 5.16 -1.97 -1.51
CA LEU A 41 5.81 -2.25 -2.79
C LEU A 41 4.72 -2.45 -3.84
N THR A 42 4.31 -1.35 -4.50
CA THR A 42 3.02 -1.27 -5.20
C THR A 42 2.91 -2.25 -6.37
N ASN A 43 3.91 -2.34 -7.25
CA ASN A 43 3.98 -3.33 -8.32
C ASN A 43 5.31 -3.23 -9.07
N ASN A 44 5.58 -4.18 -9.96
CA ASN A 44 6.65 -4.10 -10.94
C ASN A 44 6.43 -5.12 -12.08
N THR A 45 5.71 -4.70 -13.14
CA THR A 45 5.51 -5.55 -14.33
C THR A 45 6.78 -5.81 -15.12
N ASN A 46 7.86 -5.06 -14.85
CA ASN A 46 9.18 -5.24 -15.45
C ASN A 46 10.09 -6.24 -14.69
N ARG A 47 9.67 -6.71 -13.50
CA ARG A 47 10.41 -7.71 -12.71
C ARG A 47 10.65 -8.97 -13.55
N GLY A 48 11.92 -9.37 -13.71
CA GLY A 48 12.32 -10.54 -14.49
C GLY A 48 12.13 -10.42 -16.00
N VAL A 49 11.77 -9.25 -16.53
CA VAL A 49 11.62 -9.00 -17.98
C VAL A 49 12.94 -8.55 -18.57
N GLY A 50 13.41 -9.23 -19.63
CA GLY A 50 14.65 -8.88 -20.32
C GLY A 50 15.88 -8.97 -19.41
N SER A 51 16.60 -7.85 -19.27
CA SER A 51 17.77 -7.73 -18.39
C SER A 51 17.45 -7.22 -16.98
N ASN A 52 16.17 -7.00 -16.65
CA ASN A 52 15.78 -6.57 -15.32
C ASN A 52 16.05 -7.65 -14.27
N ALA A 53 16.25 -7.23 -13.03
CA ALA A 53 16.45 -8.13 -11.90
C ALA A 53 15.30 -9.15 -11.85
N LYS A 54 15.63 -10.42 -11.58
CA LYS A 54 14.66 -11.51 -11.49
C LYS A 54 13.91 -11.47 -10.16
N ALA A 55 12.87 -12.28 -10.04
CA ALA A 55 12.28 -12.57 -8.74
C ALA A 55 13.33 -13.14 -7.78
N ASP A 56 13.26 -12.70 -6.53
CA ASP A 56 14.08 -13.12 -5.41
C ASP A 56 13.20 -13.20 -4.15
N GLU A 57 13.80 -13.51 -3.00
CA GLU A 57 13.02 -13.68 -1.77
C GLU A 57 12.28 -12.40 -1.36
N ALA A 58 12.88 -11.22 -1.62
CA ALA A 58 12.30 -9.93 -1.26
C ALA A 58 11.27 -9.44 -2.30
N ASN A 59 11.37 -9.89 -3.55
CA ASN A 59 10.48 -9.54 -4.66
C ASN A 59 10.02 -10.83 -5.36
N PRO A 60 9.02 -11.53 -4.81
CA PRO A 60 8.82 -12.97 -5.06
C PRO A 60 8.20 -13.33 -6.41
N ARG A 61 7.81 -12.36 -7.25
CA ARG A 61 7.05 -12.61 -8.49
C ARG A 61 7.64 -11.90 -9.69
N ASN A 62 7.82 -12.62 -10.81
CA ASN A 62 8.09 -11.98 -12.10
C ASN A 62 6.83 -11.30 -12.63
N ALA A 63 6.99 -10.21 -13.38
CA ALA A 63 5.90 -9.39 -13.90
C ALA A 63 4.83 -9.08 -12.83
N ASN A 64 5.28 -8.69 -11.64
CA ASN A 64 4.43 -8.49 -10.47
C ASN A 64 3.44 -7.34 -10.70
N LYS A 65 2.18 -7.66 -10.96
CA LYS A 65 1.12 -6.66 -11.20
C LYS A 65 0.37 -6.22 -9.93
N HIS A 66 0.60 -6.89 -8.80
CA HIS A 66 -0.21 -6.71 -7.60
C HIS A 66 0.54 -6.13 -6.40
N GLY A 67 1.86 -6.22 -6.37
CA GLY A 67 2.64 -5.69 -5.26
C GLY A 67 2.65 -6.56 -4.00
N HIS A 68 3.22 -6.02 -2.94
CA HIS A 68 3.36 -6.69 -1.64
C HIS A 68 3.71 -5.68 -0.55
N VAL A 69 3.69 -6.12 0.70
CA VAL A 69 4.13 -5.32 1.86
C VAL A 69 5.26 -6.07 2.56
N LEU A 70 6.41 -5.42 2.72
CA LEU A 70 7.51 -5.94 3.54
C LEU A 70 7.34 -5.50 5.00
N GLU A 71 7.74 -6.34 5.92
CA GLU A 71 7.93 -6.02 7.34
C GLU A 71 9.40 -6.18 7.70
N LEU A 72 10.03 -5.11 8.17
CA LEU A 72 11.41 -5.06 8.64
C LEU A 72 11.45 -5.06 10.17
N THR A 73 12.39 -5.79 10.73
CA THR A 73 12.71 -5.78 12.17
C THR A 73 14.18 -5.50 12.35
N GLU A 74 14.51 -4.31 12.83
CA GLU A 74 15.89 -3.95 13.10
C GLU A 74 16.48 -4.82 14.21
N ARG A 75 17.79 -5.05 14.14
CA ARG A 75 18.48 -5.86 15.13
C ARG A 75 18.32 -5.23 16.51
N TRP A 76 17.76 -6.00 17.44
CA TRP A 76 17.41 -5.56 18.80
C TRP A 76 16.35 -4.44 18.88
N ASN A 77 15.58 -4.23 17.81
CA ASN A 77 14.58 -3.17 17.72
C ASN A 77 15.17 -1.76 17.95
N ARG A 78 16.30 -1.47 17.27
CA ARG A 78 17.08 -0.25 17.43
C ARG A 78 17.20 0.51 16.08
N PRO A 79 16.65 1.73 15.94
CA PRO A 79 16.66 2.54 14.70
C PRO A 79 18.04 2.94 14.21
N GLU A 80 19.05 2.91 15.07
CA GLU A 80 20.44 3.15 14.69
C GLU A 80 21.16 1.90 14.15
N SER A 81 20.50 0.73 14.15
CA SER A 81 21.12 -0.51 13.71
C SER A 81 21.36 -0.51 12.21
N THR A 82 22.56 -0.93 11.79
CA THR A 82 22.91 -1.13 10.37
C THR A 82 22.52 -2.52 9.85
N ARG A 83 21.80 -3.32 10.64
CA ARG A 83 21.27 -4.64 10.26
C ARG A 83 19.83 -4.82 10.70
N PHE A 84 19.07 -5.52 9.86
CA PHE A 84 17.67 -5.88 10.09
C PHE A 84 17.40 -7.29 9.57
N ALA A 85 16.36 -7.93 10.12
CA ALA A 85 15.67 -9.05 9.49
C ALA A 85 14.43 -8.51 8.75
N TRP A 86 13.89 -9.30 7.82
CA TRP A 86 12.70 -8.92 7.07
C TRP A 86 11.82 -10.12 6.78
N SER A 87 10.55 -9.87 6.48
CA SER A 87 9.58 -10.86 6.00
C SER A 87 8.59 -10.21 5.03
N LEU A 88 7.99 -11.02 4.15
CA LEU A 88 6.83 -10.58 3.38
C LEU A 88 5.60 -10.62 4.31
N PHE A 89 5.07 -9.45 4.67
CA PHE A 89 3.86 -9.38 5.49
C PHE A 89 2.63 -9.76 4.66
N LEU A 90 2.50 -9.16 3.48
CA LEU A 90 1.45 -9.47 2.50
C LEU A 90 2.08 -9.69 1.13
N VAL A 91 1.62 -10.68 0.39
CA VAL A 91 1.80 -10.80 -1.07
C VAL A 91 0.42 -10.63 -1.70
N ALA A 92 0.19 -9.45 -2.26
CA ALA A 92 -1.12 -8.99 -2.72
C ALA A 92 -1.58 -9.73 -3.99
N GLY A 93 -2.89 -9.77 -4.21
CA GLY A 93 -3.55 -10.38 -5.36
C GLY A 93 -4.92 -10.94 -4.99
N ASP A 94 -5.44 -11.80 -5.87
CA ASP A 94 -6.62 -12.60 -5.61
C ASP A 94 -6.29 -13.68 -4.54
N PRO A 95 -7.04 -13.79 -3.43
CA PRO A 95 -6.82 -14.81 -2.42
C PRO A 95 -6.88 -16.25 -2.95
N GLU A 96 -7.58 -16.51 -4.06
CA GLU A 96 -7.60 -17.82 -4.71
C GLU A 96 -6.30 -18.15 -5.44
N ASP A 97 -5.45 -17.16 -5.74
CA ASP A 97 -4.13 -17.41 -6.32
C ASP A 97 -3.19 -18.03 -5.26
N PRO A 98 -2.61 -19.21 -5.52
CA PRO A 98 -1.69 -19.85 -4.58
C PRO A 98 -0.48 -18.99 -4.22
N ALA A 99 -0.07 -18.06 -5.08
CA ALA A 99 1.08 -17.18 -4.85
C ALA A 99 0.82 -16.03 -3.87
N THR A 100 -0.43 -15.76 -3.48
CA THR A 100 -0.73 -14.75 -2.45
C THR A 100 -0.37 -15.23 -1.05
N TYR A 101 -0.21 -14.29 -0.12
CA TYR A 101 0.13 -14.59 1.27
C TYR A 101 -0.36 -13.44 2.17
N PHE A 102 -0.96 -13.76 3.31
CA PHE A 102 -1.55 -12.78 4.22
C PHE A 102 -1.06 -13.04 5.64
N ALA A 103 0.25 -12.95 5.87
CA ALA A 103 0.93 -13.21 7.15
C ALA A 103 0.56 -14.55 7.85
N GLY A 104 0.10 -15.54 7.08
CA GLY A 104 -0.35 -16.85 7.58
C GLY A 104 -1.85 -16.94 7.88
N PHE A 105 -2.62 -15.87 7.70
CA PHE A 105 -4.07 -15.88 7.90
C PHE A 105 -4.79 -16.67 6.78
N PRO A 106 -5.92 -17.35 7.08
CA PRO A 106 -6.71 -18.07 6.07
C PRO A 106 -7.17 -17.16 4.91
N LYS A 107 -6.86 -17.57 3.68
CA LYS A 107 -7.12 -16.78 2.46
C LYS A 107 -8.61 -16.64 2.12
N ASP A 108 -9.43 -17.61 2.52
CA ASP A 108 -10.89 -17.58 2.37
C ASP A 108 -11.57 -16.52 3.26
N SER A 109 -10.80 -15.92 4.17
CA SER A 109 -11.28 -15.00 5.19
C SER A 109 -10.65 -13.60 5.05
N VAL A 110 -10.03 -13.26 3.91
CA VAL A 110 -9.46 -11.93 3.65
C VAL A 110 -10.06 -11.27 2.41
N SER A 111 -9.92 -9.95 2.31
CA SER A 111 -10.26 -9.21 1.09
C SER A 111 -9.16 -9.31 0.04
N PRO A 112 -9.51 -9.41 -1.26
CA PRO A 112 -8.54 -9.23 -2.34
C PRO A 112 -7.95 -7.81 -2.31
N ILE A 113 -6.66 -7.68 -2.58
CA ILE A 113 -5.95 -6.39 -2.59
C ILE A 113 -4.92 -6.37 -3.71
N SER A 114 -4.69 -5.21 -4.31
CA SER A 114 -3.67 -5.00 -5.33
C SER A 114 -3.10 -3.61 -5.18
N CYS A 115 -1.83 -3.45 -5.55
CA CYS A 115 -1.14 -2.17 -5.63
C CYS A 115 -1.20 -1.36 -4.31
N PRO A 116 -0.71 -1.93 -3.19
CA PRO A 116 -0.59 -1.19 -1.94
C PRO A 116 0.35 0.00 -2.15
N ASP A 117 -0.07 1.18 -1.71
CA ASP A 117 0.66 2.44 -1.91
C ASP A 117 0.97 3.12 -0.58
N ASN A 118 -0.01 3.83 0.02
CA ASN A 118 0.19 4.46 1.32
C ASN A 118 -0.09 3.52 2.47
N VAL A 119 0.63 3.72 3.57
CA VAL A 119 0.45 2.98 4.82
C VAL A 119 0.26 3.94 5.98
N ALA A 120 -0.65 3.59 6.88
CA ALA A 120 -0.88 4.30 8.14
C ALA A 120 -1.04 3.30 9.29
N PHE A 121 -0.67 3.69 10.51
CA PHE A 121 -1.01 2.94 11.73
C PHE A 121 -2.13 3.59 12.53
N ASP A 122 -3.00 2.77 13.11
CA ASP A 122 -3.83 3.19 14.24
C ASP A 122 -3.07 3.08 15.57
N GLU A 123 -3.68 3.59 16.64
CA GLU A 123 -3.09 3.54 17.98
C GLU A 123 -2.97 2.12 18.56
N HIS A 124 -3.69 1.15 18.00
CA HIS A 124 -3.64 -0.25 18.40
C HIS A 124 -2.52 -1.03 17.68
N GLY A 125 -1.92 -0.41 16.67
CA GLY A 125 -0.85 -0.97 15.84
C GLY A 125 -1.35 -1.82 14.67
N ASN A 126 -2.61 -1.71 14.27
CA ASN A 126 -3.07 -2.29 13.01
C ASN A 126 -2.57 -1.43 11.85
N LEU A 127 -2.21 -2.09 10.76
CA LEU A 127 -1.77 -1.43 9.54
C LEU A 127 -2.98 -1.13 8.67
N TRP A 128 -3.04 0.09 8.16
CA TRP A 128 -4.03 0.55 7.21
C TRP A 128 -3.34 0.81 5.88
N ILE A 129 -3.90 0.31 4.79
CA ILE A 129 -3.26 0.27 3.48
C ILE A 129 -4.19 0.90 2.46
N SER A 130 -3.73 1.97 1.82
CA SER A 130 -4.38 2.53 0.64
C SER A 130 -3.88 1.85 -0.63
N THR A 131 -4.71 1.81 -1.67
CA THR A 131 -4.32 1.27 -2.98
C THR A 131 -4.39 2.32 -4.08
N ASP A 132 -3.50 2.18 -5.06
CA ASP A 132 -3.45 2.94 -6.32
C ASP A 132 -3.25 1.99 -7.51
N GLY A 133 -4.24 1.89 -8.38
CA GLY A 133 -4.12 1.21 -9.66
C GLY A 133 -4.36 -0.29 -9.55
N SER A 134 -5.36 -0.71 -8.77
CA SER A 134 -5.76 -2.11 -8.61
C SER A 134 -5.80 -2.90 -9.94
N ALA A 135 -4.99 -3.95 -10.03
CA ALA A 135 -4.94 -4.86 -11.18
C ALA A 135 -5.92 -6.05 -11.06
N LEU A 136 -6.94 -5.92 -10.21
CA LEU A 136 -7.98 -6.92 -9.95
C LEU A 136 -9.34 -6.55 -10.55
N GLY A 137 -9.45 -5.36 -11.17
CA GLY A 137 -10.71 -4.84 -11.71
C GLY A 137 -11.67 -4.30 -10.63
N SER A 138 -11.24 -4.28 -9.37
CA SER A 138 -11.90 -3.55 -8.29
C SER A 138 -11.52 -2.06 -8.33
N HIS A 139 -12.37 -1.21 -7.76
CA HIS A 139 -11.97 0.14 -7.38
C HIS A 139 -10.92 0.09 -6.28
N ASP A 140 -10.05 1.11 -6.26
CA ASP A 140 -9.13 1.32 -5.17
C ASP A 140 -9.85 1.61 -3.85
N GLY A 141 -9.13 1.48 -2.74
CA GLY A 141 -9.73 1.61 -1.43
C GLY A 141 -8.74 1.69 -0.29
N LEU A 142 -9.31 1.73 0.92
CA LEU A 142 -8.56 1.59 2.17
C LEU A 142 -8.87 0.22 2.78
N PHE A 143 -7.83 -0.43 3.27
CA PHE A 143 -7.89 -1.73 3.92
C PHE A 143 -7.30 -1.63 5.32
N GLY A 144 -7.82 -2.40 6.27
CA GLY A 144 -7.24 -2.58 7.59
C GLY A 144 -6.74 -4.01 7.76
N VAL A 145 -5.59 -4.19 8.41
CA VAL A 145 -5.03 -5.52 8.72
C VAL A 145 -4.34 -5.53 10.08
N ALA A 146 -4.68 -6.54 10.88
CA ALA A 146 -4.02 -6.74 12.16
C ALA A 146 -2.57 -7.21 11.95
N THR A 147 -1.65 -6.63 12.70
CA THR A 147 -0.21 -6.95 12.62
C THR A 147 0.23 -7.96 13.66
N ARG A 148 -0.63 -8.37 14.60
CA ARG A 148 -0.27 -9.23 15.72
C ARG A 148 -1.47 -10.01 16.25
N GLY A 149 -1.18 -10.97 17.12
CA GLY A 149 -2.18 -11.84 17.73
C GLY A 149 -2.80 -12.82 16.73
N ASP A 150 -3.91 -13.44 17.14
CA ASP A 150 -4.58 -14.50 16.38
C ASP A 150 -5.19 -14.00 15.05
N ARG A 151 -5.39 -12.68 14.94
CA ARG A 151 -5.90 -12.01 13.74
C ARG A 151 -4.79 -11.54 12.79
N ARG A 152 -3.51 -11.79 13.09
CA ARG A 152 -2.40 -11.30 12.26
C ARG A 152 -2.59 -11.71 10.80
N GLY A 153 -2.64 -10.72 9.90
CA GLY A 153 -2.87 -10.93 8.48
C GLY A 153 -4.32 -10.94 8.03
N GLU A 154 -5.28 -10.78 8.95
CA GLU A 154 -6.70 -10.63 8.62
C GLU A 154 -6.94 -9.27 7.94
N LEU A 155 -6.80 -9.26 6.61
CA LEU A 155 -6.97 -8.09 5.79
C LEU A 155 -8.45 -7.92 5.42
N LYS A 156 -9.03 -6.76 5.72
CA LYS A 156 -10.41 -6.40 5.38
C LYS A 156 -10.44 -5.07 4.65
N GLN A 157 -11.19 -5.01 3.54
CA GLN A 157 -11.51 -3.74 2.90
C GLN A 157 -12.44 -2.93 3.80
N PHE A 158 -12.05 -1.69 4.09
CA PHE A 158 -12.81 -0.76 4.92
C PHE A 158 -13.70 0.16 4.08
N LEU A 159 -13.17 0.68 2.96
CA LEU A 159 -13.92 1.48 1.99
C LEU A 159 -13.35 1.31 0.58
N THR A 160 -14.12 1.77 -0.41
CA THR A 160 -13.70 1.91 -1.80
C THR A 160 -13.87 3.37 -2.22
N VAL A 161 -13.11 3.80 -3.21
CA VAL A 161 -13.23 5.14 -3.81
C VAL A 161 -13.91 5.08 -5.18
N PRO A 162 -14.34 6.22 -5.74
CA PRO A 162 -15.00 6.28 -7.05
C PRO A 162 -14.12 5.75 -8.19
N ASN A 163 -14.77 5.43 -9.32
CA ASN A 163 -14.07 5.01 -10.53
C ASN A 163 -12.96 5.99 -10.95
N GLY A 164 -11.79 5.45 -11.31
CA GLY A 164 -10.62 6.21 -11.73
C GLY A 164 -9.96 7.03 -10.61
N ALA A 165 -10.39 6.90 -9.36
CA ALA A 165 -9.70 7.47 -8.21
C ALA A 165 -8.76 6.44 -7.58
N GLU A 166 -7.74 6.92 -6.88
CA GLU A 166 -7.02 6.16 -5.86
C GLU A 166 -7.43 6.65 -4.46
N THR A 167 -7.12 5.82 -3.46
CA THR A 167 -7.15 6.26 -2.06
C THR A 167 -5.77 6.72 -1.66
N CYS A 168 -5.63 7.88 -1.01
CA CYS A 168 -4.33 8.42 -0.65
C CYS A 168 -4.34 9.04 0.76
N GLY A 169 -3.17 9.04 1.41
CA GLY A 169 -2.89 9.78 2.64
C GLY A 169 -3.90 9.56 3.77
N PRO A 170 -4.13 8.31 4.22
CA PRO A 170 -5.09 8.04 5.27
C PRO A 170 -4.61 8.61 6.61
N VAL A 171 -5.54 9.16 7.39
CA VAL A 171 -5.33 9.49 8.81
C VAL A 171 -6.30 8.64 9.62
N ILE A 172 -5.76 7.82 10.52
CA ILE A 172 -6.53 6.86 11.29
C ILE A 172 -6.68 7.35 12.74
N GLN A 173 -7.92 7.51 13.18
CA GLN A 173 -8.29 7.82 14.56
C GLN A 173 -9.40 6.88 14.99
N ASP A 174 -9.57 6.66 16.30
CA ASP A 174 -10.51 5.68 16.84
C ASP A 174 -11.93 5.86 16.31
N ARG A 175 -12.40 7.10 16.16
CA ARG A 175 -13.78 7.39 15.75
C ARG A 175 -13.92 7.94 14.35
N ARG A 176 -12.80 8.21 13.68
CA ARG A 176 -12.76 8.85 12.37
C ARG A 176 -11.58 8.36 11.55
N VAL A 177 -11.87 7.98 10.32
CA VAL A 177 -10.86 7.74 9.29
C VAL A 177 -10.99 8.85 8.27
N LEU A 178 -9.89 9.52 7.94
CA LEU A 178 -9.83 10.46 6.84
C LEU A 178 -9.06 9.82 5.68
N VAL A 179 -9.54 10.00 4.46
CA VAL A 179 -8.83 9.61 3.23
C VAL A 179 -8.92 10.73 2.22
N ALA A 180 -7.85 10.93 1.44
CA ALA A 180 -7.92 11.71 0.22
C ALA A 180 -8.38 10.79 -0.93
N VAL A 181 -9.44 11.20 -1.62
CA VAL A 181 -9.83 10.61 -2.90
C VAL A 181 -9.12 11.41 -3.98
N GLN A 182 -8.05 10.84 -4.54
CA GLN A 182 -7.24 11.52 -5.56
C GLN A 182 -7.83 11.29 -6.96
N HIS A 183 -7.70 12.30 -7.82
CA HIS A 183 -8.01 12.28 -9.26
C HIS A 183 -9.20 11.41 -9.71
N PRO A 184 -10.41 11.55 -9.13
CA PRO A 184 -11.55 10.75 -9.54
C PRO A 184 -11.82 10.86 -11.04
N GLY A 185 -12.08 9.71 -11.68
CA GLY A 185 -12.32 9.64 -13.12
C GLY A 185 -11.09 9.76 -14.00
N GLU A 186 -9.87 9.64 -13.45
CA GLU A 186 -8.65 9.50 -14.26
C GLU A 186 -8.66 8.15 -14.99
N VAL A 187 -9.21 8.16 -16.20
CA VAL A 187 -9.21 7.03 -17.13
C VAL A 187 -8.92 7.54 -18.54
N ASP A 188 -8.40 6.67 -19.38
CA ASP A 188 -8.05 7.01 -20.76
C ASP A 188 -9.22 7.66 -21.51
N GLY A 189 -8.97 8.83 -22.08
CA GLY A 189 -9.94 9.58 -22.88
C GLY A 189 -10.97 10.39 -22.08
N ALA A 190 -10.89 10.42 -20.75
CA ALA A 190 -11.64 11.36 -19.93
C ALA A 190 -11.12 12.79 -20.12
N THR A 191 -12.04 13.76 -20.16
CA THR A 191 -11.72 15.18 -20.22
C THR A 191 -12.67 15.96 -19.31
N VAL A 192 -12.41 17.25 -19.12
CA VAL A 192 -13.32 18.13 -18.36
C VAL A 192 -14.73 18.16 -18.98
N ASP A 193 -14.83 18.19 -20.31
CA ASP A 193 -16.12 18.22 -21.03
C ASP A 193 -16.81 16.85 -21.11
N ARG A 194 -16.04 15.77 -20.95
CA ARG A 194 -16.54 14.39 -20.96
C ARG A 194 -15.93 13.62 -19.78
N PRO A 195 -16.36 13.91 -18.55
CA PRO A 195 -15.80 13.32 -17.35
C PRO A 195 -16.20 11.84 -17.23
N ALA A 196 -15.32 11.01 -16.68
CA ALA A 196 -15.56 9.60 -16.42
C ALA A 196 -15.99 9.30 -14.96
N SER A 197 -16.17 10.35 -14.16
CA SER A 197 -16.74 10.30 -12.82
C SER A 197 -17.74 11.45 -12.68
N ALA A 198 -18.62 11.32 -11.70
CA ALA A 198 -19.54 12.38 -11.27
C ALA A 198 -19.32 12.75 -9.80
N TRP A 199 -18.24 12.26 -9.19
CA TRP A 199 -17.93 12.50 -7.78
C TRP A 199 -17.25 13.87 -7.59
N PRO A 200 -17.48 14.58 -6.47
CA PRO A 200 -18.34 14.19 -5.33
C PRO A 200 -19.80 14.61 -5.46
N ASP A 201 -20.11 15.65 -6.23
CA ASP A 201 -21.39 16.37 -6.13
C ASP A 201 -22.47 15.86 -7.10
N GLY A 202 -22.17 14.84 -7.91
CA GLY A 202 -23.10 14.22 -8.85
C GLY A 202 -23.04 14.77 -10.28
N PRO A 203 -23.85 14.23 -11.20
CA PRO A 203 -23.82 14.60 -12.61
C PRO A 203 -24.07 16.09 -12.85
N GLY A 204 -23.36 16.66 -13.84
CA GLY A 204 -23.46 18.08 -14.20
C GLY A 204 -22.60 19.01 -13.35
N THR A 205 -21.80 18.47 -12.44
CA THR A 205 -20.81 19.21 -11.64
C THR A 205 -19.38 18.85 -12.06
N TYR A 206 -18.41 19.67 -11.67
CA TYR A 206 -17.00 19.38 -11.94
C TYR A 206 -16.49 18.27 -11.04
N VAL A 207 -15.81 17.30 -11.65
CA VAL A 207 -15.08 16.24 -10.95
C VAL A 207 -13.89 16.85 -10.21
N ARG A 208 -13.76 16.52 -8.93
CA ARG A 208 -12.77 17.13 -8.05
C ARG A 208 -12.26 16.10 -7.05
N PRO A 209 -10.96 16.10 -6.70
CA PRO A 209 -10.47 15.37 -5.53
C PRO A 209 -11.04 16.00 -4.26
N ALA A 210 -11.20 15.20 -3.21
CA ALA A 210 -11.61 15.70 -1.89
C ALA A 210 -11.12 14.79 -0.76
N VAL A 211 -11.06 15.37 0.44
CA VAL A 211 -10.84 14.60 1.67
C VAL A 211 -12.20 14.15 2.21
N VAL A 212 -12.34 12.85 2.43
CA VAL A 212 -13.53 12.22 2.99
C VAL A 212 -13.25 11.85 4.44
N ALA A 213 -14.17 12.20 5.33
CA ALA A 213 -14.19 11.70 6.70
C ALA A 213 -15.23 10.59 6.82
N VAL A 214 -14.83 9.45 7.38
CA VAL A 214 -15.66 8.27 7.60
C VAL A 214 -15.79 8.04 9.10
N TRP A 215 -17.00 7.84 9.58
CA TRP A 215 -17.30 7.55 10.98
C TRP A 215 -18.48 6.59 11.10
N ARG A 216 -18.54 5.84 12.20
CA ARG A 216 -19.69 4.98 12.50
C ARG A 216 -20.89 5.81 12.93
N ALA A 217 -22.07 5.48 12.42
CA ALA A 217 -23.31 6.19 12.74
C ALA A 217 -23.72 6.06 14.23
N ASP A 218 -23.36 4.95 14.87
CA ASP A 218 -23.57 4.71 16.30
C ASP A 218 -22.53 5.43 17.19
N GLY A 219 -21.54 6.09 16.57
CA GLY A 219 -20.48 6.80 17.26
C GLY A 219 -19.49 5.90 17.99
N GLN A 220 -19.51 4.59 17.82
CA GLN A 220 -18.48 3.72 18.39
C GLN A 220 -17.16 3.81 17.62
N ASP A 221 -16.13 3.18 18.16
CA ASP A 221 -14.79 3.16 17.59
C ASP A 221 -14.70 2.24 16.36
N ILE A 222 -13.76 2.55 15.47
CA ILE A 222 -13.42 1.86 14.24
C ILE A 222 -12.19 0.99 14.51
N GLY A 223 -12.19 -0.26 14.00
CA GLY A 223 -10.99 -1.10 14.04
C GLY A 223 -10.72 -1.85 15.35
N VAL A 224 -11.71 -1.95 16.24
CA VAL A 224 -11.66 -2.74 17.49
C VAL A 224 -11.79 -4.24 17.24
#